data_AF-W9UZ37-F1
#
_entry.id   AF-W9UZ37-F1
#
_cell.length_a   1.000
_cell.length_b   1.000
_cell.length_c   1.000
_cell.angle_alpha   90.00
_cell.angle_beta   90.00
_cell.angle_gamma   90.00
#
_symmetry.space_group_name_H-M   'P 1'
#
loop_
_entity.id
_entity.type
_entity.pdbx_description
1 polymer ?
#
loop_
_entity_poly.entity_id
_entity_poly.type
_entity_poly.pdbx_seq_one_letter_code
_entity_poly.pdbx_strand_id
1 'polypeptide(L)' 'MTIRVAINGFGRIGRNILRALYENNYRDRIQVVAINDLAMPA' A
#
# COMPACT_ATOMS: atom_id res chain seq x y z
N MET A 1 13.72 6.07 -10.51
CA MET A 1 14.13 5.49 -9.21
C MET A 1 12.89 5.44 -8.34
N THR A 2 12.50 4.27 -7.86
CA THR A 2 11.20 4.04 -7.22
C THR A 2 11.35 3.99 -5.70
N ILE A 3 10.54 4.75 -4.97
CA ILE A 3 10.54 4.74 -3.50
C ILE A 3 9.86 3.45 -3.05
N ARG A 4 10.56 2.66 -2.23
CA ARG A 4 10.05 1.39 -1.70
C ARG A 4 9.50 1.63 -0.30
N VAL A 5 8.22 1.29 -0.10
CA VAL A 5 7.52 1.52 1.17
C VAL A 5 6.84 0.24 1.66
N ALA A 6 6.71 0.10 2.97
CA ALA A 6 5.87 -0.91 3.59
C ALA A 6 4.65 -0.24 4.25
N ILE A 7 3.51 -0.93 4.27
CA ILE A 7 2.32 -0.48 5.00
C ILE A 7 2.24 -1.30 6.29
N ASN A 8 2.26 -0.62 7.45
CA ASN A 8 2.00 -1.25 8.75
C ASN A 8 0.62 -0.81 9.26
N GLY A 9 -0.34 -1.73 9.31
CA GLY A 9 -1.75 -1.46 9.54
C GLY A 9 -2.54 -1.32 8.24
N PHE A 10 -3.21 -2.40 7.84
CA PHE A 10 -4.02 -2.50 6.62
C PHE A 10 -5.53 -2.33 6.88
N GLY A 11 -5.86 -1.41 7.79
CA GLY A 11 -7.22 -0.92 8.04
C GLY A 11 -7.75 -0.05 6.90
N ARG A 12 -8.74 0.81 7.21
CA ARG A 12 -9.38 1.70 6.21
C ARG A 12 -8.37 2.57 5.46
N ILE A 13 -7.42 3.18 6.18
CA ILE A 13 -6.43 4.09 5.60
C ILE A 13 -5.43 3.32 4.73
N GLY A 14 -4.85 2.23 5.23
CA GLY A 14 -3.90 1.42 4.47
C GLY A 14 -4.48 0.90 3.15
N ARG A 15 -5.73 0.42 3.18
CA ARG A 15 -6.46 -0.01 1.97
C ARG A 15 -6.72 1.13 0.99
N ASN A 16 -7.12 2.30 1.48
CA ASN A 16 -7.39 3.46 0.62
C ASN A 16 -6.11 4.04 0.01
N ILE A 17 -4.99 4.04 0.74
CA ILE A 17 -3.68 4.43 0.19
C ILE A 17 -3.27 3.45 -0.91
N LEU A 18 -3.39 2.14 -0.66
CA LEU A 18 -3.07 1.14 -1.68
C LEU A 18 -3.98 1.33 -2.91
N ARG A 19 -5.28 1.55 -2.72
CA ARG A 19 -6.21 1.86 -3.83
C ARG A 19 -5.78 3.11 -4.60
N ALA A 20 -5.55 4.22 -3.91
CA ALA A 20 -5.18 5.49 -4.52
C ALA A 20 -3.86 5.39 -5.31
N LEU A 21 -2.90 4.59 -4.83
CA LEU A 21 -1.64 4.33 -5.53
C LEU A 21 -1.87 3.72 -6.93
N TYR A 22 -2.82 2.78 -7.04
CA TYR A 22 -3.14 2.12 -8.31
C TYR A 22 -4.03 2.99 -9.18
N GLU A 23 -5.07 3.61 -8.62
CA GLU A 23 -6.04 4.42 -9.38
C GLU A 23 -5.42 5.69 -9.96
N ASN A 24 -4.44 6.28 -9.29
CA ASN A 24 -3.81 7.54 -9.73
C ASN A 24 -2.45 7.32 -10.43
N ASN A 25 -2.11 6.08 -10.82
CA ASN A 25 -0.86 5.74 -11.51
C ASN A 25 0.42 6.20 -10.78
N TYR A 26 0.45 6.13 -9.46
CA TYR A 26 1.63 6.50 -8.66
C TYR A 26 2.67 5.37 -8.56
N ARG A 27 2.39 4.20 -9.15
CA ARG A 27 3.24 2.99 -9.06
C ARG A 27 4.64 3.17 -9.65
N ASP A 28 4.80 4.08 -10.61
CA ASP A 28 6.10 4.39 -11.24
C ASP A 28 7.03 5.16 -10.29
N ARG A 29 6.46 5.76 -9.24
CA ARG A 29 7.18 6.56 -8.24
C ARG A 29 7.27 5.82 -6.90
N ILE A 30 6.24 5.08 -6.52
CA ILE A 30 6.13 4.41 -5.22
C ILE A 30 5.75 2.94 -5.42
N GLN A 31 6.54 2.06 -4.81
CA GLN A 31 6.29 0.62 -4.77
C GLN A 31 6.01 0.19 -3.32
N VAL A 32 4.80 -0.31 -3.06
CA VAL A 32 4.50 -1.00 -1.81
C VAL A 32 5.11 -2.41 -1.89
N VAL A 33 6.10 -2.69 -1.06
CA VAL A 33 6.86 -3.96 -1.07
C VAL A 33 6.41 -4.95 0.00
N ALA A 34 5.71 -4.47 1.03
CA ALA A 34 5.20 -5.30 2.11
C ALA A 34 3.97 -4.65 2.75
N ILE A 35 3.08 -5.49 3.28
CA ILE A 35 1.95 -5.08 4.11
C ILE A 35 1.99 -5.95 5.36
N ASN A 36 1.99 -5.33 6.54
CA ASN A 36 1.85 -5.98 7.83
C ASN A 36 0.51 -5.59 8.44
N ASP A 37 -0.32 -6.58 8.76
CA ASP A 37 -1.58 -6.38 9.49
C ASP A 37 -1.83 -7.58 10.43
N LEU A 38 -2.60 -7.35 11.49
CA LEU A 38 -2.92 -8.38 12.47
C LEU A 38 -4.15 -9.20 12.08
N ALA A 39 -5.01 -8.69 11.18
CA ALA A 39 -6.14 -9.44 10.68
C ALA A 39 -5.69 -10.44 9.61
N MET A 40 -6.28 -11.63 9.63
CA MET A 40 -6.10 -12.57 8.54
C MET A 40 -6.82 -12.04 7.29
N PRO A 41 -6.25 -12.24 6.08
CA PRO A 41 -6.96 -11.97 4.84
C PRO A 41 -8.26 -12.78 4.84
N ALA A 42 -9.38 -12.10 4.60
CA ALA A 42 -10.66 -12.77 4.36
C ALA A 42 -10.70 -13.37 2.94
#